data_AF-A0A379YCM9-F1
#
_entry.id   AF-A0A379YCM9-F1
#
_cell.length_a   1.000
_cell.length_b   1.000
_cell.length_c   1.000
_cell.angle_alpha   90.00
_cell.angle_beta   90.00
_cell.angle_gamma   90.00
#
_symmetry.space_group_name_H-M   'P 1'
#
loop_
_entity.id
_entity.type
_entity.pdbx_description
1 polymer ?
#
loop_
_entity_poly.entity_id
_entity_poly.type
_entity_poly.pdbx_seq_one_letter_code
_entity_poly.pdbx_strand_id
1 'polypeptide(L)'
;MKQAYIILVDALLTQYHAKAQNINAASAIAPAVRAVSLNDHAFRLSVGLTGLFSAAEAAGDGVAATVIDSLVSRCNNGDIPLPQLN
;
A
#
# COMPACT_ATOMS: atom_id res chain seq x y z
N MET A 1 -13.43 -0.10 -11.15
CA MET A 1 -12.01 0.13 -11.49
C MET A 1 -11.61 -0.79 -12.63
N LYS A 2 -10.73 -0.37 -13.53
CA LYS A 2 -10.13 -1.27 -14.54
C LYS A 2 -9.29 -2.35 -13.84
N GLN A 3 -9.22 -3.53 -14.45
CA GLN A 3 -8.47 -4.68 -13.90
C GLN A 3 -7.00 -4.35 -13.63
N ALA A 4 -6.37 -3.52 -14.46
CA ALA A 4 -4.98 -3.11 -14.27
C ALA A 4 -4.75 -2.38 -12.94
N TYR A 5 -5.67 -1.49 -12.53
CA TYR A 5 -5.55 -0.79 -11.24
C TYR A 5 -5.69 -1.75 -10.07
N ILE A 6 -6.62 -2.71 -10.16
CA ILE A 6 -6.83 -3.75 -9.15
C ILE A 6 -5.53 -4.55 -8.96
N ILE A 7 -4.96 -5.07 -10.06
CA ILE A 7 -3.70 -5.83 -10.02
C ILE A 7 -2.57 -5.02 -9.39
N LEU A 8 -2.43 -3.73 -9.75
CA LEU A 8 -1.37 -2.88 -9.21
C LEU A 8 -1.57 -2.58 -7.73
N VAL A 9 -2.80 -2.31 -7.30
CA VAL A 9 -3.14 -2.14 -5.87
C VAL A 9 -2.83 -3.42 -5.09
N ASP A 10 -3.28 -4.58 -5.58
CA ASP A 10 -3.06 -5.86 -4.90
C ASP A 10 -1.56 -6.20 -4.83
N ALA A 11 -0.80 -5.91 -5.89
CA ALA A 11 0.65 -6.08 -5.88
C ALA A 11 1.34 -5.21 -4.83
N LEU A 12 0.92 -3.94 -4.68
CA LEU A 12 1.47 -3.03 -3.68
C LEU A 12 1.13 -3.51 -2.25
N LEU A 13 -0.12 -3.90 -2.00
CA LEU A 13 -0.55 -4.43 -0.70
C LEU A 13 0.16 -5.74 -0.36
N THR A 14 0.30 -6.65 -1.33
CA THR A 14 1.02 -7.91 -1.15
C THR A 14 2.47 -7.69 -0.76
N GLN A 15 3.17 -6.78 -1.44
CA GLN A 15 4.56 -6.43 -1.13
C GLN A 15 4.69 -5.86 0.27
N TYR A 16 3.79 -4.96 0.68
CA TYR A 16 3.77 -4.42 2.03
C TYR A 16 3.58 -5.53 3.07
N HIS A 17 2.55 -6.36 2.94
CA HIS A 17 2.21 -7.38 3.93
C HIS A 17 3.29 -8.46 4.04
N ALA A 18 3.84 -8.93 2.92
CA ALA A 18 4.97 -9.87 2.93
C ALA A 18 6.17 -9.29 3.69
N LYS A 19 6.47 -8.01 3.47
CA LYS A 19 7.59 -7.35 4.16
C LYS A 19 7.29 -7.12 5.64
N ALA A 20 6.09 -6.70 5.99
CA ALA A 20 5.66 -6.50 7.37
C ALA A 20 5.72 -7.81 8.17
N GLN A 21 5.26 -8.92 7.58
CA GLN A 21 5.39 -10.25 8.18
C GLN A 21 6.85 -10.62 8.44
N ASN A 22 7.74 -10.43 7.46
CA ASN A 22 9.16 -10.70 7.61
C ASN A 22 9.81 -9.85 8.71
N ILE A 23 9.47 -8.56 8.80
CA ILE A 23 9.98 -7.66 9.85
C ILE A 23 9.49 -8.11 11.22
N ASN A 24 8.22 -8.47 11.34
CA ASN A 24 7.64 -8.93 12.60
C ASN A 24 8.26 -10.25 13.07
N ALA A 25 8.59 -11.15 12.15
CA ALA A 25 9.25 -12.42 12.42
C ALA A 25 10.74 -12.29 12.79
N ALA A 26 11.39 -11.16 12.47
CA ALA A 26 12.82 -10.94 12.70
C ALA A 26 13.14 -10.66 14.19
N SER A 27 13.09 -11.69 15.03
CA SER A 27 13.28 -11.60 16.49
C SER A 27 14.67 -11.10 16.91
N ALA A 28 15.68 -11.23 16.05
CA ALA A 28 17.03 -10.71 16.29
C ALA A 28 17.13 -9.17 16.17
N ILE A 29 16.11 -8.50 15.62
CA ILE A 29 16.07 -7.04 15.46
C ILE A 29 15.35 -6.41 16.65
N ALA A 30 15.98 -5.39 17.25
CA ALA A 30 15.40 -4.64 18.34
C ALA A 30 13.99 -4.10 17.98
N PRO A 31 13.00 -4.13 18.90
CA PRO A 31 11.62 -3.72 18.61
C PRO A 31 11.50 -2.32 18.00
N ALA A 32 12.29 -1.36 18.48
CA ALA A 32 12.30 0.00 17.94
C ALA A 32 12.72 0.05 16.45
N VAL A 33 13.69 -0.78 16.06
CA VAL A 33 14.16 -0.86 14.67
C VAL A 33 13.12 -1.53 13.78
N ARG A 34 12.41 -2.54 14.29
CA ARG A 34 11.26 -3.15 13.59
C ARG A 34 10.15 -2.12 13.36
N ALA A 35 9.80 -1.33 14.38
CA ALA A 35 8.79 -0.28 14.27
C ALA A 35 9.17 0.79 13.22
N VAL A 36 10.41 1.27 13.22
CA VAL A 36 10.89 2.22 12.20
C VAL A 36 10.84 1.62 10.79
N SER A 37 11.22 0.35 10.66
CA SER A 37 11.19 -0.35 9.37
C SER A 37 9.75 -0.54 8.86
N LEU A 38 8.79 -0.86 9.73
CA LEU A 38 7.37 -0.95 9.37
C LEU A 38 6.84 0.39 8.88
N ASN A 39 7.21 1.49 9.54
CA ASN A 39 6.83 2.84 9.13
C ASN A 39 7.41 3.22 7.76
N ASP A 40 8.68 2.89 7.48
CA ASP A 40 9.29 3.10 6.15
C ASP A 40 8.51 2.35 5.06
N HIS A 41 8.14 1.09 5.32
CA HIS A 41 7.39 0.30 4.35
C HIS A 41 5.93 0.77 4.18
N ALA A 42 5.29 1.27 5.23
CA ALA A 42 3.98 1.91 5.13
C ALA A 42 4.06 3.21 4.31
N PHE A 43 5.10 4.00 4.51
CA PHE A 43 5.36 5.20 3.70
C PHE A 43 5.57 4.86 2.22
N ARG A 44 6.38 3.83 1.91
CA ARG A 44 6.58 3.37 0.53
C ARG A 44 5.28 2.90 -0.13
N LEU A 45 4.41 2.21 0.60
CA LEU A 45 3.08 1.84 0.12
C LEU A 45 2.27 3.09 -0.25
N SER A 46 2.24 4.10 0.63
CA SER A 46 1.55 5.37 0.39
C SER A 46 2.07 6.09 -0.86
N VAL A 47 3.39 6.12 -1.07
CA VAL A 47 4.01 6.68 -2.27
C VAL A 47 3.57 5.93 -3.54
N GLY A 48 3.56 4.59 -3.51
CA GLY A 48 3.12 3.77 -4.64
C GLY A 48 1.65 3.99 -5.00
N LEU A 49 0.78 4.04 -3.99
CA LEU A 49 -0.65 4.31 -4.17
C LEU A 49 -0.91 5.74 -4.67
N THR A 50 -0.17 6.73 -4.17
CA THR A 50 -0.25 8.13 -4.66
C THR A 50 0.16 8.22 -6.13
N GLY A 51 1.21 7.50 -6.54
CA GLY A 51 1.60 7.43 -7.95
C GLY A 51 0.50 6.80 -8.82
N LEU A 52 -0.19 5.77 -8.33
CA LEU A 52 -1.30 5.15 -9.04
C LEU A 52 -2.52 6.08 -9.13
N PHE A 53 -2.79 6.84 -8.08
CA PHE A 53 -3.81 7.89 -8.07
C PHE A 53 -3.54 8.94 -9.14
N SER A 54 -2.32 9.51 -9.19
CA SER A 54 -1.94 10.48 -10.22
C SER A 54 -2.05 9.90 -11.64
N ALA A 55 -1.73 8.61 -11.83
CA ALA A 55 -1.91 7.95 -13.12
C ALA A 55 -3.40 7.78 -13.49
N ALA A 56 -4.29 7.51 -12.53
CA ALA A 56 -5.72 7.46 -12.75
C ALA A 56 -6.31 8.84 -13.10
N GLU A 57 -5.89 9.89 -12.40
CA GLU A 57 -6.27 11.27 -12.73
C GLU A 57 -5.83 11.67 -14.13
N ALA A 58 -4.56 11.43 -14.47
CA ALA A 58 -4.02 11.76 -15.79
C ALA A 58 -4.71 11.01 -16.94
N ALA A 59 -5.21 9.79 -16.66
CA ALA A 59 -5.97 8.99 -17.62
C ALA A 59 -7.46 9.38 -17.70
N GLY A 60 -7.92 10.34 -16.89
CA GLY A 60 -9.34 10.72 -16.79
C GLY A 60 -10.23 9.66 -16.14
N ASP A 61 -9.65 8.68 -15.44
CA ASP A 61 -10.40 7.61 -14.78
C ASP A 61 -10.79 8.05 -13.36
N GLY A 62 -11.76 8.97 -13.28
CA GLY A 62 -12.17 9.57 -12.01
C GLY A 62 -12.69 8.56 -10.97
N VAL A 63 -13.33 7.48 -11.43
CA VAL A 63 -13.79 6.40 -10.52
C VAL A 63 -12.60 5.70 -9.89
N ALA A 64 -11.58 5.35 -10.68
CA ALA A 64 -10.36 4.75 -10.12
C ALA A 64 -9.63 5.72 -9.19
N ALA A 65 -9.50 6.99 -9.59
CA ALA A 65 -8.86 8.02 -8.78
C ALA A 65 -9.52 8.16 -7.40
N THR A 66 -10.85 8.28 -7.31
CA THR A 66 -11.56 8.36 -6.03
C THR A 66 -11.36 7.13 -5.14
N VAL A 67 -11.37 5.93 -5.74
CA VAL A 67 -11.16 4.68 -4.99
C VAL A 67 -9.73 4.60 -4.45
N ILE A 68 -8.73 4.95 -5.28
CA ILE A 68 -7.33 4.91 -4.89
C ILE A 68 -7.02 6.00 -3.85
N ASP A 69 -7.59 7.20 -3.98
CA ASP A 69 -7.45 8.28 -2.99
C ASP A 69 -8.02 7.88 -1.62
N SER A 70 -9.20 7.26 -1.61
CA SER A 70 -9.79 6.69 -0.39
C SER A 70 -8.87 5.64 0.25
N LEU A 71 -8.20 4.82 -0.57
CA LEU A 71 -7.23 3.83 -0.10
C LEU A 71 -5.95 4.48 0.44
N VAL A 72 -5.42 5.52 -0.20
CA VAL A 72 -4.29 6.31 0.30
C VAL A 72 -4.62 6.87 1.69
N SER A 73 -5.78 7.48 1.84
CA SER A 73 -6.24 8.03 3.12
C SER A 73 -6.32 6.97 4.22
N ARG A 74 -6.89 5.79 3.92
CA ARG A 74 -6.93 4.67 4.87
C ARG A 74 -5.54 4.21 5.29
N CYS A 75 -4.65 3.96 4.33
CA CYS A 75 -3.28 3.52 4.58
C CYS A 75 -2.49 4.55 5.43
N ASN A 76 -2.67 5.85 5.16
CA ASN A 76 -2.03 6.92 5.92
C ASN A 76 -2.54 7.00 7.37
N ASN A 77 -3.77 6.54 7.64
CA ASN A 77 -4.32 6.40 8.98
C ASN A 77 -3.97 5.06 9.66
N GLY A 78 -3.11 4.24 9.04
CA GLY A 78 -2.70 2.94 9.55
C GLY A 78 -3.68 1.79 9.28
N ASP A 79 -4.81 2.05 8.62
CA ASP A 79 -5.72 1.01 8.13
C ASP A 79 -5.22 0.50 6.77
N ILE A 80 -4.37 -0.52 6.81
CA ILE A 80 -3.79 -1.12 5.61
C ILE A 80 -4.56 -2.41 5.28
N PRO A 81 -5.45 -2.39 4.26
CA PRO A 81 -6.25 -3.55 3.93
C PRO A 81 -5.39 -4.71 3.40
N LEU A 82 -5.92 -5.92 3.51
CA LEU A 82 -5.34 -7.10 2.87
C LEU A 82 -5.55 -7.03 1.34
N PRO A 83 -4.61 -7.55 0.54
CA PRO A 83 -4.79 -7.68 -0.90
C PRO A 83 -5.98 -8.59 -1.20
N GLN A 84 -6.73 -8.25 -2.25
CA GLN A 84 -7.76 -9.13 -2.76
C GLN A 84 -7.03 -10.15 -3.64
N LEU A 85 -6.91 -11.40 -3.17
CA LEU A 85 -6.29 -12.50 -3.93
C LEU A 85 -7.13 -12.75 -5.19
N ASN A 86 -6.85 -12.02 -6.27
CA ASN A 86 -7.47 -12.15 -7.59
C ASN A 86 -6.64 -13.08 -8.48
#